data_AF-A0A1X0RLM6-F1
#
_entry.id   AF-A0A1X0RLM6-F1
#
_cell.length_a   1.000
_cell.length_b   1.000
_cell.length_c   1.000
_cell.angle_alpha   90.00
_cell.angle_beta   90.00
_cell.angle_gamma   90.00
#
_symmetry.space_group_name_H-M   'P 1'
#
loop_
_entity.id
_entity.type
_entity.pdbx_description
1 polymer ?
#
loop_
_entity_poly.entity_id
_entity_poly.type
_entity_poly.pdbx_seq_one_letter_code
_entity_poly.pdbx_strand_id
1 'polypeptide(L)'
;MIIHFQELKQNLYQQLNEFWKTAIQSTASKLREGEIYSPESVSEWAKSLAQHDSFTGGFYFTESVHEFTKQLGFMIGLTTANDLEDKAATPVCHLAPLETTFTSTSVVGDRR
;
A
#
# COMPACT_ATOMS: atom_id res chain seq x y z
N MET A 1 38.78 -15.74 -15.98
CA MET A 1 37.54 -16.55 -16.06
C MET A 1 36.59 -16.31 -14.88
N ILE A 2 37.06 -16.00 -13.66
CA ILE A 2 36.20 -15.74 -12.48
C ILE A 2 35.42 -14.40 -12.57
N ILE A 3 35.99 -13.37 -13.20
CA ILE A 3 35.37 -12.03 -13.30
C ILE A 3 34.05 -12.09 -14.10
N HIS A 4 34.04 -12.78 -15.25
CA HIS A 4 32.84 -12.89 -16.09
C HIS A 4 31.66 -13.60 -15.43
N PHE A 5 31.92 -14.58 -14.55
CA PHE A 5 30.84 -15.28 -13.83
C PHE A 5 30.18 -14.38 -12.79
N GLN A 6 30.95 -13.53 -12.10
CA GLN A 6 30.40 -12.59 -11.14
C GLN A 6 29.59 -11.48 -11.81
N GLU A 7 30.08 -10.93 -12.93
CA GLU A 7 29.36 -9.92 -13.72
C GLU A 7 28.04 -10.47 -14.27
N LEU A 8 28.04 -11.69 -14.81
CA LEU A 8 26.82 -12.34 -15.28
C LEU A 8 25.81 -12.55 -14.15
N LYS A 9 26.29 -13.00 -12.98
CA LYS A 9 25.46 -13.20 -11.79
C LYS A 9 24.84 -11.88 -11.32
N GLN A 10 25.63 -10.82 -11.24
CA GLN A 10 25.16 -9.48 -10.86
C GLN A 10 24.08 -8.98 -11.82
N ASN A 11 24.35 -9.07 -13.12
CA ASN A 11 23.41 -8.63 -14.15
C ASN A 11 22.10 -9.42 -14.09
N LEU A 12 22.17 -10.74 -13.87
CA LEU A 12 20.99 -11.58 -13.71
C LEU A 12 20.14 -11.17 -12.50
N TYR A 13 20.74 -10.97 -11.33
CA TYR A 13 19.97 -10.58 -10.14
C TYR A 13 19.40 -9.17 -10.26
N GLN A 14 20.12 -8.26 -10.93
CA GLN A 14 19.59 -6.93 -11.22
C GLN A 14 18.37 -7.01 -12.14
N GLN A 15 18.42 -7.78 -13.22
CA GLN A 15 17.26 -7.99 -14.10
C GLN A 15 16.08 -8.62 -13.36
N LEU A 16 16.36 -9.60 -12.48
CA LEU A 16 15.32 -10.25 -11.70
C LEU A 16 14.67 -9.28 -10.69
N ASN A 17 15.44 -8.39 -10.05
CA ASN A 17 14.91 -7.34 -9.19
C ASN A 17 13.99 -6.38 -9.97
N GLU A 18 14.40 -5.94 -11.16
CA GLU A 18 13.56 -5.06 -11.99
C GLU A 18 12.28 -5.74 -12.47
N PHE A 19 12.36 -7.04 -12.80
CA PHE A 19 11.19 -7.83 -13.13
C PHE A 19 10.20 -7.88 -11.95
N TRP A 20 10.69 -8.15 -10.74
CA TRP A 20 9.85 -8.13 -9.54
C TRP A 20 9.19 -6.78 -9.30
N LYS A 21 9.94 -5.67 -9.41
CA LYS A 21 9.38 -4.31 -9.28
C LYS A 21 8.24 -4.08 -10.27
N THR A 22 8.46 -4.43 -11.54
CA THR A 22 7.46 -4.27 -12.60
C THR A 22 6.22 -5.12 -12.32
N ALA A 23 6.40 -6.36 -11.89
CA ALA A 23 5.30 -7.25 -11.54
C ALA A 23 4.48 -6.70 -10.36
N ILE A 24 5.15 -6.23 -9.30
CA ILE A 24 4.50 -5.62 -8.13
C ILE A 24 3.69 -4.39 -8.53
N GLN A 25 4.28 -3.50 -9.34
CA GLN A 25 3.60 -2.29 -9.82
C GLN A 25 2.39 -2.61 -10.69
N SER A 26 2.50 -3.61 -11.56
CA SER A 26 1.39 -4.08 -12.40
C SER A 26 0.26 -4.67 -11.56
N THR A 27 0.58 -5.57 -10.63
CA THR A 27 -0.38 -6.17 -9.69
C THR A 27 -1.07 -5.10 -8.86
N ALA A 28 -0.33 -4.11 -8.35
CA ALA A 28 -0.89 -3.01 -7.59
C ALA A 28 -1.80 -2.11 -8.44
N SER A 29 -1.51 -1.91 -9.73
CA SER A 29 -2.41 -1.20 -10.65
C SER A 29 -3.72 -1.94 -10.82
N LYS A 30 -3.63 -3.23 -11.14
CA LYS A 30 -4.79 -4.11 -11.29
C LYS A 30 -5.64 -4.18 -10.02
N LEU A 31 -5.01 -4.21 -8.84
CA LEU A 31 -5.70 -4.15 -7.55
C LEU A 31 -6.51 -2.86 -7.41
N ARG A 32 -5.95 -1.71 -7.79
CA ARG A 32 -6.67 -0.43 -7.79
C ARG A 32 -7.80 -0.37 -8.81
N GLU A 33 -7.69 -1.13 -9.90
CA GLU A 33 -8.71 -1.30 -10.93
C GLU A 33 -9.83 -2.29 -10.50
N GLY A 34 -9.68 -2.95 -9.35
CA GLY A 34 -10.68 -3.83 -8.76
C GLY A 34 -10.37 -5.32 -8.86
N GLU A 35 -9.18 -5.71 -9.33
CA GLU A 35 -8.75 -7.11 -9.29
C GLU A 35 -8.54 -7.55 -7.83
N ILE A 36 -9.08 -8.71 -7.46
CA ILE A 36 -9.06 -9.20 -6.08
C ILE A 36 -8.03 -10.32 -5.97
N TYR A 37 -7.07 -10.15 -5.06
CA TYR A 37 -6.08 -11.17 -4.72
C TYR A 37 -6.32 -11.67 -3.30
N SER A 38 -6.14 -12.98 -3.07
CA SER A 38 -6.21 -13.53 -1.70
C SER A 38 -4.98 -13.14 -0.89
N PRO A 39 -5.13 -12.85 0.43
CA PRO A 39 -3.99 -12.64 1.31
C PRO A 39 -2.99 -13.80 1.29
N GLU A 40 -3.46 -15.04 1.09
CA GLU A 40 -2.61 -16.22 0.94
C GLU A 40 -1.69 -16.11 -0.28
N SER A 41 -2.22 -15.77 -1.45
CA SER A 41 -1.41 -15.58 -2.67
C SER A 41 -0.36 -14.49 -2.48
N VAL A 42 -0.76 -13.37 -1.88
CA VAL A 42 0.15 -12.24 -1.60
C VAL A 42 1.23 -12.65 -0.59
N SER A 43 0.89 -13.48 0.39
CA SER A 43 1.86 -14.02 1.36
C SER A 43 2.88 -14.93 0.69
N GLU A 44 2.46 -15.79 -0.25
CA GLU A 44 3.38 -16.65 -1.00
C GLU A 44 4.34 -15.83 -1.89
N TRP A 45 3.86 -14.75 -2.49
CA TRP A 45 4.73 -13.83 -3.24
C TRP A 45 5.75 -13.16 -2.33
N ALA A 46 5.33 -12.71 -1.14
CA ALA A 46 6.23 -12.13 -0.15
C ALA A 46 7.32 -13.11 0.29
N LYS A 47 6.94 -14.38 0.56
CA LYS A 47 7.89 -15.45 0.91
C LYS A 47 8.88 -15.73 -0.21
N SER A 48 8.41 -15.82 -1.45
CA SER A 48 9.27 -16.05 -2.63
C SER A 48 10.29 -14.92 -2.80
N LEU A 49 9.84 -13.67 -2.69
CA LEU A 49 10.72 -12.50 -2.77
C LEU A 49 11.76 -12.48 -1.63
N ALA A 50 11.34 -12.74 -0.39
CA ALA A 50 12.24 -12.82 0.76
C ALA A 50 13.28 -13.96 0.63
N GLN A 51 12.88 -15.11 0.05
CA GLN A 51 13.80 -16.20 -0.24
C GLN A 51 14.86 -15.77 -1.25
N HIS A 52 14.48 -15.12 -2.35
CA HIS A 52 15.42 -14.60 -3.33
C HIS A 52 16.39 -13.57 -2.73
N ASP A 53 15.88 -12.66 -1.90
CA ASP A 53 16.70 -11.69 -1.20
C ASP A 53 17.73 -12.37 -0.29
N SER A 54 17.30 -13.36 0.49
CA SER A 54 18.17 -14.13 1.39
C SER A 54 19.26 -14.90 0.64
N PHE A 55 18.96 -15.49 -0.53
CA PHE A 55 19.94 -16.20 -1.35
C PHE A 55 21.02 -15.28 -1.93
N THR A 56 20.74 -13.98 -2.00
CA THR A 56 21.69 -12.98 -2.49
C THR A 56 22.32 -12.14 -1.38
N GLY A 57 22.03 -12.45 -0.12
CA GLY A 57 22.57 -11.77 1.05
C GLY A 57 21.95 -10.40 1.33
N GLY A 58 20.75 -10.10 0.82
CA GLY A 58 20.06 -8.85 1.11
C GLY A 58 20.47 -7.65 0.25
N PHE A 59 21.25 -7.85 -0.83
CA PHE A 59 21.85 -6.75 -1.59
C PHE A 59 21.09 -6.37 -2.86
N TYR A 60 20.46 -7.33 -3.53
CA TYR A 60 19.94 -7.12 -4.89
C TYR A 60 18.43 -6.85 -4.92
N PHE A 61 17.68 -7.31 -3.92
CA PHE A 61 16.21 -7.23 -3.93
C PHE A 61 15.65 -6.15 -3.01
N THR A 62 16.50 -5.30 -2.42
CA THR A 62 16.08 -4.23 -1.51
C THR A 62 14.97 -3.36 -2.11
N GLU A 63 15.08 -3.01 -3.40
CA GLU A 63 14.10 -2.17 -4.06
C GLU A 63 12.75 -2.88 -4.29
N SER A 64 12.77 -4.14 -4.73
CA SER A 64 11.55 -4.92 -4.91
C SER A 64 10.88 -5.26 -3.58
N VAL A 65 11.65 -5.56 -2.53
CA VAL A 65 11.12 -5.79 -1.16
C VAL A 65 10.46 -4.52 -0.62
N HIS A 66 11.10 -3.37 -0.80
CA HIS A 66 10.53 -2.09 -0.40
C HIS A 66 9.24 -1.77 -1.18
N GLU A 67 9.26 -1.94 -2.52
CA GLU A 67 8.09 -1.69 -3.36
C GLU A 67 6.93 -2.66 -3.02
N PHE A 68 7.24 -3.93 -2.74
CA PHE A 68 6.25 -4.91 -2.29
C PHE A 68 5.59 -4.48 -0.99
N THR A 69 6.40 -4.13 0.01
CA THR A 69 5.91 -3.72 1.34
C THR A 69 5.01 -2.50 1.21
N LYS A 70 5.43 -1.51 0.43
CA LYS A 70 4.68 -0.28 0.18
C LYS A 70 3.34 -0.51 -0.52
N GLN A 71 3.30 -1.35 -1.55
CA GLN A 71 2.13 -1.48 -2.43
C GLN A 71 1.15 -2.58 -2.01
N LEU A 72 1.67 -3.70 -1.48
CA LEU A 72 0.90 -4.91 -1.22
C LEU A 72 1.01 -5.38 0.24
N GLY A 73 1.92 -4.81 1.03
CA GLY A 73 2.17 -5.21 2.42
C GLY A 73 0.93 -5.12 3.31
N PHE A 74 0.03 -4.17 3.06
CA PHE A 74 -1.22 -4.03 3.81
C PHE A 74 -2.15 -5.25 3.70
N MET A 75 -2.09 -5.99 2.58
CA MET A 75 -2.94 -7.18 2.37
C MET A 75 -2.57 -8.33 3.29
N ILE A 76 -1.35 -8.32 3.82
CA ILE A 76 -0.80 -9.39 4.68
C ILE A 76 -0.30 -8.86 6.03
N GLY A 77 -0.70 -7.63 6.41
CA GLY A 77 -0.38 -7.04 7.70
C GLY A 77 1.08 -6.62 7.90
N LEU A 78 1.81 -6.33 6.82
CA LEU A 78 3.20 -5.85 6.88
C LEU A 78 3.32 -4.33 7.04
N THR A 79 2.31 -3.56 6.63
CA THR A 79 2.30 -2.09 6.81
C THR A 79 1.55 -1.71 8.06
N THR A 80 2.14 -0.87 8.91
CA THR A 80 1.44 -0.29 10.04
C THR A 80 0.73 1.00 9.62
N ALA A 81 -0.40 1.34 10.25
CA ALA A 81 -1.22 2.49 9.87
C ALA A 81 -0.45 3.84 9.84
N ASN A 82 0.68 3.93 10.55
CA ASN A 82 1.52 5.12 10.60
C ASN A 82 2.34 5.35 9.32
N ASP A 83 2.56 4.33 8.48
CA ASP A 83 3.35 4.46 7.24
C ASP A 83 2.55 5.09 6.08
N LEU A 84 1.23 5.25 6.24
CA LEU A 84 0.31 5.79 5.23
C LEU A 84 -0.13 7.23 5.53
N GLU A 85 0.19 7.78 6.70
CA GLU A 85 -0.37 9.04 7.19
C GLU A 85 0.34 10.29 6.61
N ASP A 86 1.52 10.14 6.00
CA ASP A 86 2.32 11.28 5.52
C ASP A 86 1.84 11.88 4.17
N LYS A 87 0.72 11.40 3.60
CA LYS A 87 0.19 11.93 2.33
C LYS A 87 -1.32 12.17 2.28
N ALA A 88 -2.03 11.99 3.39
CA ALA A 88 -3.45 12.30 3.47
C ALA A 88 -3.69 13.34 4.57
N ALA A 89 -3.29 14.60 4.30
CA ALA A 89 -3.90 15.73 4.98
C ALA A 89 -5.37 15.83 4.51
N THR A 90 -6.24 14.99 5.08
CA THR A 90 -7.68 15.15 4.97
C THR A 90 -8.11 16.32 5.86
N PRO A 91 -8.94 17.24 5.34
CA PRO A 91 -9.48 18.33 6.13
C PRO A 91 -10.39 17.72 7.21
N VAL A 92 -10.23 18.20 8.44
CA VAL A 92 -11.10 17.88 9.56
C VAL A 92 -12.53 18.31 9.21
N CYS A 93 -13.36 17.36 8.77
CA CYS A 93 -14.80 17.58 8.68
C CYS A 93 -15.34 17.61 10.10
N HIS A 94 -15.47 18.81 10.68
CA HIS A 94 -16.26 19.01 11.88
C HIS A 94 -17.71 18.61 11.55
N LEU A 95 -18.11 17.43 12.02
CA LEU A 95 -19.50 17.00 12.05
C LEU A 95 -20.28 18.04 12.86
N ALA A 96 -21.11 18.82 12.18
CA ALA A 96 -22.16 19.60 12.82
C ALA A 96 -23.15 18.63 13.46
N PRO A 97 -23.48 18.76 14.76
CA PRO A 97 -24.62 18.05 15.32
C PRO A 97 -25.90 18.64 14.73
N LEU A 98 -26.61 17.85 13.93
CA LEU A 98 -28.01 18.07 13.60
C LEU A 98 -28.88 17.69 14.80
N GLU A 99 -30.07 18.30 14.82
CA GLU A 99 -31.24 18.05 15.68
C GLU A 99 -31.30 18.86 16.99
N THR A 100 -32.12 19.92 16.98
CA THR A 100 -33.48 19.80 17.54
C THR A 100 -34.40 20.83 16.89
N THR A 101 -35.33 20.34 16.09
CA THR A 101 -36.56 21.04 15.71
C THR A 101 -37.40 21.24 16.96
N PHE A 102 -37.53 22.48 17.43
CA PHE A 102 -38.69 22.91 18.22
C PHE A 102 -39.32 24.11 17.53
N THR A 103 -40.25 23.81 16.63
CA THR A 103 -41.21 24.79 16.14
C THR A 103 -42.15 25.14 17.30
N SER A 104 -42.05 26.36 17.82
CA SER A 104 -43.13 26.99 18.57
C SER A 104 -43.31 28.40 18.03
N THR A 105 -44.12 28.50 16.98
CA THR A 105 -44.72 29.75 16.53
C THR A 105 -46.06 29.90 17.24
N SER A 106 -46.17 30.90 18.12
CA SER A 106 -47.45 31.51 18.46
C SER A 106 -47.25 33.02 18.36
N VAL A 107 -48.01 33.64 17.46
CA VAL A 107 -47.88 35.04 17.04
C VAL A 107 -49.23 35.74 17.29
N VAL A 108 -49.16 36.77 18.14
CA VAL A 108 -49.88 38.08 18.12
C VAL A 108 -51.34 38.20 18.58
N GLY A 109 -51.57 39.27 19.37
CA GLY A 109 -52.81 40.08 19.47
C GLY A 109 -53.01 40.65 20.88
N ASP A 110 -52.42 41.80 21.26
CA ASP A 110 -52.86 43.20 21.04
C ASP A 110 -54.20 43.60 21.71
N ARG A 111 -54.11 44.65 22.56
CA ARG A 111 -55.13 45.60 23.08
C ARG A 111 -56.33 45.11 23.92
N ARG A 112 -56.39 45.59 25.17
CA ARG A 112 -57.33 46.65 25.55
C ARG A 112 -56.86 47.42 26.78
#